data_AF-A0A1F9K828-F1
#
_entry.id   AF-A0A1F9K828-F1
#
_cell.length_a   1.000
_cell.length_b   1.000
_cell.length_c   1.000
_cell.angle_alpha   90.00
_cell.angle_beta   90.00
_cell.angle_gamma   90.00
#
_symmetry.space_group_name_H-M   'P 1'
#
loop_
_entity.id
_entity.type
_entity.pdbx_description
1 polymer ?
#
loop_
_entity_poly.entity_id
_entity_poly.type
_entity_poly.pdbx_seq_one_letter_code
_entity_poly.pdbx_strand_id
1 'polypeptide(L)'
;MMRLAIVTLAALSLAVAPSLGAQTLDPQTAKALAEAIRVIQDPALRQTAITKDRKAVEADRQVRALAGSEPVTQEFYQFAIDIFVDLMQSAGGDMKKITETLERAKSDPAAFAATLSPRNRERLKQLSTKVGERAR
;
A
#
# COMPACT_ATOMS: atom_id res chain seq x y z
N MET A 1 55.23 -37.17 26.91
CA MET A 1 55.22 -36.33 25.70
C MET A 1 54.08 -36.83 24.82
N MET A 2 53.17 -36.10 24.17
CA MET A 2 52.79 -34.69 24.13
C MET A 2 51.51 -34.64 23.23
N ARG A 3 50.43 -34.04 23.73
CA ARG A 3 49.35 -33.29 23.02
C ARG A 3 48.20 -33.97 22.22
N LEU A 4 47.01 -33.45 22.57
CA LEU A 4 45.65 -33.44 22.00
C LEU A 4 45.51 -33.50 20.47
N ALA A 5 44.38 -34.08 20.02
CA ALA A 5 43.44 -33.39 19.12
C ALA A 5 42.01 -33.98 19.24
N ILE A 6 41.07 -33.14 19.69
CA ILE A 6 39.62 -33.35 19.67
C ILE A 6 39.13 -32.85 18.29
N VAL A 7 38.30 -33.62 17.59
CA VAL A 7 37.51 -33.07 16.46
C VAL A 7 36.05 -33.48 16.61
N THR A 8 35.30 -32.51 17.11
CA THR A 8 33.86 -32.48 17.30
C THR A 8 33.15 -32.51 15.95
N LEU A 9 32.29 -33.51 15.72
CA LEU A 9 31.51 -33.63 14.48
C LEU A 9 30.31 -32.67 14.55
N ALA A 10 30.40 -31.57 13.79
CA ALA A 10 29.41 -30.52 13.74
C ALA A 10 28.09 -31.00 13.11
N ALA A 11 27.00 -30.89 13.86
CA ALA A 11 25.64 -31.01 13.37
C ALA A 11 25.34 -29.85 12.42
N LEU A 12 25.09 -30.18 11.15
CA LEU A 12 24.72 -29.23 10.10
C LEU A 12 23.24 -28.85 10.29
N SER A 13 22.98 -27.87 11.15
CA SER A 13 21.66 -27.25 11.29
C SER A 13 21.33 -26.50 10.00
N LEU A 14 20.37 -27.01 9.22
CA LEU A 14 19.78 -26.24 8.12
C LEU A 14 19.15 -24.97 8.70
N ALA A 15 19.81 -23.84 8.47
CA ALA A 15 19.22 -22.53 8.67
C ALA A 15 18.09 -22.36 7.66
N VAL A 16 16.84 -22.52 8.11
CA VAL A 16 15.67 -21.96 7.42
C VAL A 16 15.87 -20.45 7.48
N ALA A 17 16.29 -19.85 6.36
CA ALA A 17 16.28 -18.41 6.20
C ALA A 17 14.82 -17.94 6.35
N PRO A 18 14.50 -17.00 7.28
CA PRO A 18 13.18 -16.41 7.32
C PRO A 18 12.96 -15.70 5.99
N SER A 19 11.88 -16.06 5.30
CA SER A 19 11.43 -15.36 4.11
C SER A 19 11.31 -13.87 4.41
N LEU A 20 12.14 -13.06 3.77
CA LEU A 20 11.93 -11.62 3.62
C LEU A 20 10.64 -11.43 2.80
N GLY A 21 9.50 -11.46 3.46
CA GLY A 21 8.20 -11.34 2.82
C GLY A 21 7.14 -11.00 3.83
N ALA A 22 6.67 -9.75 3.78
CA ALA A 22 5.56 -9.17 4.53
C ALA A 22 5.61 -9.38 6.06
N GLN A 23 5.89 -8.30 6.81
CA GLN A 23 5.60 -8.31 8.24
C GLN A 23 4.09 -8.52 8.42
N THR A 24 3.72 -9.63 9.06
CA THR A 24 2.33 -9.95 9.34
C THR A 24 1.76 -8.87 10.25
N LEU A 25 0.68 -8.22 9.80
CA LEU A 25 -0.04 -7.24 10.62
C LEU A 25 -0.57 -7.90 11.89
N ASP A 26 -0.54 -7.18 13.01
CA ASP A 26 -1.22 -7.65 14.20
C ASP A 26 -2.75 -7.75 13.93
N PRO A 27 -3.47 -8.63 14.64
CA PRO A 27 -4.88 -8.89 14.36
C PRO A 27 -5.79 -7.66 14.46
N GLN A 28 -5.48 -6.71 15.35
CA GLN A 28 -6.27 -5.50 15.52
C GLN A 28 -6.08 -4.55 14.33
N THR A 29 -4.84 -4.34 13.90
CA THR A 29 -4.53 -3.53 12.71
C THR A 29 -5.11 -4.17 11.44
N ALA A 30 -5.02 -5.50 11.30
CA ALA A 30 -5.62 -6.22 10.17
C ALA A 30 -7.16 -6.03 10.11
N LYS A 31 -7.84 -6.09 11.26
CA LYS A 31 -9.29 -5.85 11.35
C LYS A 31 -9.65 -4.40 11.00
N ALA A 32 -8.90 -3.43 11.52
CA ALA A 32 -9.11 -2.01 11.22
C ALA A 32 -8.90 -1.72 9.72
N LEU A 33 -7.88 -2.31 9.10
CA LEU A 33 -7.63 -2.21 7.67
C LEU A 33 -8.79 -2.79 6.85
N ALA A 34 -9.27 -3.98 7.21
CA ALA A 34 -10.40 -4.61 6.52
C ALA A 34 -11.66 -3.74 6.57
N GLU A 35 -11.95 -3.14 7.72
CA GLU A 35 -13.10 -2.23 7.87
C GLU A 35 -12.91 -0.94 7.06
N ALA A 36 -11.70 -0.36 7.05
CA ALA A 36 -11.40 0.80 6.24
C ALA A 36 -11.57 0.52 4.74
N ILE A 37 -11.10 -0.64 4.26
CA ILE A 37 -11.29 -1.08 2.87
C ILE A 37 -12.78 -1.19 2.54
N ARG A 38 -13.56 -1.83 3.41
CA ARG A 38 -15.02 -1.98 3.24
C ARG A 38 -15.71 -0.62 3.08
N VAL A 39 -15.34 0.34 3.93
CA VAL A 39 -15.90 1.70 3.86
C VAL A 39 -15.52 2.42 2.57
N ILE A 40 -14.26 2.33 2.13
CA ILE A 40 -13.80 3.04 0.92
C ILE A 40 -14.35 2.39 -0.35
N GLN A 41 -14.48 1.06 -0.38
CA GLN A 41 -14.91 0.31 -1.55
C GLN A 41 -16.40 0.53 -1.87
N ASP A 42 -17.25 0.64 -0.85
CA ASP A 42 -18.68 0.94 -1.00
C ASP A 42 -18.89 2.45 -1.19
N PRO A 43 -19.46 2.91 -2.33
CA PRO A 43 -19.65 4.34 -2.59
C PRO A 43 -20.51 5.07 -1.56
N ALA A 44 -21.55 4.43 -1.01
CA ALA A 44 -22.45 5.05 -0.06
C ALA A 44 -21.79 5.20 1.33
N LEU A 45 -21.08 4.17 1.77
CA LEU A 45 -20.30 4.22 3.02
C LEU A 45 -19.16 5.22 2.91
N ARG A 46 -18.45 5.22 1.78
CA ARG A 46 -17.39 6.18 1.48
C ARG A 46 -17.91 7.61 1.53
N GLN A 47 -19.03 7.90 0.88
CA GLN A 47 -19.60 9.25 0.88
C GLN A 47 -20.01 9.69 2.30
N THR A 48 -20.55 8.77 3.10
CA THR A 48 -20.90 9.02 4.50
C THR A 48 -19.67 9.32 5.37
N ALA A 49 -18.52 8.69 5.08
CA ALA A 49 -17.26 8.96 5.76
C ALA A 49 -16.66 10.31 5.31
N ILE A 50 -16.69 10.59 4.00
CA ILE A 50 -16.15 11.82 3.40
C ILE A 50 -16.82 13.07 3.98
N THR A 51 -18.15 13.10 4.10
CA THR A 51 -18.89 14.30 4.55
C THR A 51 -18.57 14.72 5.99
N LYS A 52 -17.97 13.82 6.79
CA LYS A 52 -17.57 14.08 8.17
C LYS A 52 -16.19 14.73 8.30
N ASP A 53 -15.40 14.78 7.23
CA ASP A 53 -14.03 15.31 7.23
C ASP A 53 -13.80 16.27 6.05
N ARG A 54 -13.49 17.54 6.35
CA ARG A 54 -13.26 18.57 5.32
C ARG A 54 -12.10 18.23 4.38
N LYS A 55 -11.04 17.58 4.88
CA LYS A 55 -9.90 17.15 4.03
C LYS A 55 -10.31 16.00 3.12
N ALA A 56 -11.16 15.09 3.61
CA ALA A 56 -11.70 14.01 2.79
C ALA A 56 -12.62 14.55 1.68
N VAL A 57 -13.44 15.57 1.96
CA VAL A 57 -14.25 16.26 0.94
C VAL A 57 -13.36 16.86 -0.16
N GLU A 58 -12.28 17.54 0.24
CA GLU A 58 -11.36 18.14 -0.72
C GLU A 58 -10.65 17.08 -1.58
N ALA A 59 -10.19 15.98 -0.95
CA ALA A 59 -9.56 14.88 -1.67
C ALA A 59 -10.52 14.21 -2.66
N ASP A 60 -11.77 13.93 -2.25
CA ASP A 60 -12.80 13.36 -3.13
C ASP A 60 -13.08 14.27 -4.33
N ARG A 61 -13.18 15.59 -4.11
CA ARG A 61 -13.34 16.57 -5.20
C ARG A 61 -12.20 16.49 -6.20
N GLN A 62 -10.95 16.41 -5.74
CA GLN A 62 -9.77 16.29 -6.60
C GLN A 62 -9.78 14.97 -7.38
N VAL A 63 -10.12 13.86 -6.73
CA VAL A 63 -10.24 12.55 -7.38
C VAL A 63 -11.30 12.58 -8.48
N ARG A 64 -12.50 13.10 -8.20
CA ARG A 64 -13.58 13.21 -9.19
C ARG A 64 -13.21 14.13 -10.35
N ALA A 65 -12.53 15.24 -10.08
CA ALA A 65 -12.06 16.15 -11.12
C ALA A 65 -11.04 15.48 -12.05
N LEU A 66 -10.12 14.69 -11.49
CA LEU A 66 -9.13 13.91 -12.26
C LEU A 66 -9.78 12.76 -13.05
N ALA A 67 -10.67 12.01 -12.41
CA ALA A 67 -11.31 10.84 -12.99
C ALA A 67 -12.35 11.19 -14.07
N GLY A 68 -13.06 12.32 -13.90
CA GLY A 68 -14.00 12.86 -14.87
C GLY A 68 -15.27 12.04 -15.12
N SER A 69 -15.40 10.86 -14.49
CA SER A 69 -16.57 9.99 -14.56
C SER A 69 -16.65 9.09 -13.33
N GLU A 70 -17.86 8.64 -12.96
CA GLU A 70 -18.06 7.73 -11.82
C GLU A 70 -17.32 6.38 -11.97
N PRO A 71 -17.31 5.71 -13.15
CA PRO A 71 -16.57 4.45 -13.31
C PRO A 71 -15.07 4.62 -13.03
N VAL A 72 -14.45 5.67 -13.59
CA VAL A 72 -13.02 5.93 -13.38
C VAL A 72 -12.75 6.38 -11.94
N THR A 73 -13.69 7.09 -11.30
CA THR A 73 -13.60 7.47 -9.88
C THR A 73 -13.55 6.22 -9.00
N GLN A 74 -14.39 5.23 -9.28
CA GLN A 74 -14.39 3.98 -8.54
C GLN A 74 -13.09 3.17 -8.76
N GLU A 75 -12.57 3.14 -9.99
CA GLU A 75 -11.27 2.53 -10.27
C GLU A 75 -10.13 3.22 -9.51
N PHE A 76 -10.18 4.55 -9.37
CA PHE A 76 -9.20 5.33 -8.62
C PHE A 76 -9.22 4.96 -7.13
N TYR A 77 -10.40 4.85 -6.51
CA TYR A 77 -10.51 4.41 -5.12
C TYR A 77 -10.01 2.98 -4.92
N GLN A 78 -10.30 2.08 -5.88
CA GLN A 78 -9.77 0.72 -5.81
C GLN A 78 -8.24 0.69 -5.90
N PHE A 79 -7.66 1.52 -6.76
CA PHE A 79 -6.22 1.64 -6.88
C PHE A 79 -5.57 2.24 -5.60
N ALA A 80 -6.21 3.24 -4.99
CA ALA A 80 -5.76 3.79 -3.72
C ALA A 80 -5.78 2.73 -2.59
N ILE A 81 -6.80 1.86 -2.56
CA ILE A 81 -6.86 0.72 -1.64
C ILE A 81 -5.67 -0.21 -1.86
N ASP A 82 -5.38 -0.61 -3.11
CA ASP A 82 -4.26 -1.53 -3.40
C ASP A 82 -2.91 -0.95 -2.93
N ILE A 83 -2.66 0.33 -3.19
CA ILE A 83 -1.44 1.02 -2.73
C ILE A 83 -1.38 1.02 -1.20
N PHE A 84 -2.48 1.36 -0.54
CA PHE A 84 -2.50 1.48 0.91
C PHE A 84 -2.28 0.13 1.61
N VAL A 85 -2.82 -0.96 1.05
CA VAL A 85 -2.59 -2.32 1.54
C VAL A 85 -1.12 -2.71 1.41
N ASP A 86 -0.51 -2.48 0.24
CA ASP A 86 0.92 -2.75 0.02
C ASP A 86 1.79 -1.95 0.99
N LEU A 87 1.47 -0.66 1.20
CA LEU A 87 2.17 0.21 2.15
C LEU A 87 2.03 -0.31 3.59
N MET A 88 0.82 -0.66 4.02
CA MET A 88 0.56 -1.16 5.37
C MET A 88 1.36 -2.44 5.65
N GLN A 89 1.39 -3.37 4.70
CA GLN A 89 2.15 -4.62 4.82
C GLN A 89 3.67 -4.37 4.83
N SER A 90 4.15 -3.48 3.96
CA SER A 90 5.59 -3.14 3.89
C SER A 90 6.08 -2.41 5.15
N ALA A 91 5.21 -1.62 5.78
CA ALA A 91 5.50 -0.89 7.01
C ALA A 91 5.25 -1.73 8.29
N GLY A 92 4.71 -2.95 8.15
CA GLY A 92 4.33 -3.78 9.29
C GLY A 92 3.26 -3.15 10.19
N GLY A 93 2.37 -2.34 9.62
CA GLY A 93 1.34 -1.61 10.38
C GLY A 93 1.78 -0.26 10.94
N ASP A 94 3.05 0.16 10.74
CA ASP A 94 3.57 1.41 11.27
C ASP A 94 3.01 2.63 10.53
N MET A 95 2.01 3.28 11.14
CA MET A 95 1.35 4.45 10.57
C MET A 95 2.29 5.65 10.40
N LYS A 96 3.34 5.76 11.22
CA LYS A 96 4.32 6.84 11.08
C LYS A 96 5.11 6.67 9.78
N LYS A 97 5.59 5.45 9.50
CA LYS A 97 6.30 5.13 8.25
C LYS A 97 5.41 5.32 7.02
N ILE A 98 4.14 4.93 7.11
CA ILE A 98 3.16 5.13 6.02
C ILE A 98 3.00 6.63 5.75
N THR A 99 2.78 7.42 6.80
CA THR A 99 2.61 8.88 6.67
C THR A 99 3.88 9.53 6.09
N GLU A 100 5.07 9.18 6.60
CA GLU A 100 6.35 9.67 6.08
C GLU A 100 6.56 9.31 4.59
N THR A 101 6.13 8.11 4.19
CA THR A 101 6.20 7.67 2.79
C THR A 101 5.25 8.48 1.91
N LEU A 102 4.03 8.71 2.36
CA LEU A 102 3.05 9.53 1.63
C LEU A 102 3.46 11.01 1.57
N GLU A 103 4.06 11.57 2.61
CA GLU A 103 4.58 12.94 2.57
C GLU A 103 5.74 13.06 1.57
N ARG A 104 6.67 12.09 1.54
CA ARG A 104 7.75 12.05 0.54
C ARG A 104 7.20 11.90 -0.89
N ALA A 105 6.13 11.13 -1.06
CA ALA A 105 5.48 10.97 -2.36
C ALA A 105 4.93 12.29 -2.93
N LYS A 106 4.57 13.26 -2.08
CA LYS A 106 4.14 14.59 -2.55
C LYS A 106 5.28 15.39 -3.16
N SER A 107 6.51 15.26 -2.64
CA SER A 107 7.67 15.97 -3.17
C SER A 107 8.34 15.24 -4.33
N ASP A 108 8.23 13.92 -4.38
CA ASP A 108 8.75 13.10 -5.49
C ASP A 108 7.77 11.96 -5.88
N PRO A 109 6.73 12.27 -6.67
CA PRO A 109 5.74 11.29 -7.10
C PRO A 109 6.34 10.19 -8.00
N ALA A 110 7.41 10.50 -8.75
CA ALA A 110 8.05 9.55 -9.65
C ALA A 110 8.84 8.50 -8.88
N ALA A 111 9.59 8.91 -7.86
CA ALA A 111 10.25 7.98 -6.95
C ALA A 111 9.23 7.11 -6.22
N PHE A 112 8.11 7.67 -5.75
CA PHE A 112 7.04 6.88 -5.16
C PHE A 112 6.48 5.84 -6.13
N ALA A 113 6.15 6.24 -7.36
CA ALA A 113 5.65 5.32 -8.38
C ALA A 113 6.63 4.17 -8.67
N ALA A 114 7.94 4.42 -8.61
CA ALA A 114 8.96 3.39 -8.80
C ALA A 114 8.96 2.32 -7.68
N THR A 115 8.56 2.69 -6.46
CA THR A 115 8.45 1.76 -5.31
C THR A 115 7.23 0.85 -5.36
N LEU A 116 6.24 1.16 -6.19
CA LEU A 116 5.01 0.36 -6.30
C LEU A 116 5.32 -1.05 -6.84
N SER A 117 4.51 -2.01 -6.39
CA SER A 117 4.53 -3.38 -6.92
C SER A 117 4.31 -3.38 -8.44
N PRO A 118 4.84 -4.38 -9.20
CA PRO A 118 4.67 -4.44 -10.65
C PRO A 118 3.20 -4.34 -11.09
N ARG A 119 2.30 -4.99 -10.35
CA ARG A 119 0.84 -4.90 -10.55
C ARG A 119 0.34 -3.46 -10.41
N ASN A 120 0.73 -2.76 -9.35
CA ASN A 120 0.25 -1.39 -9.10
C ASN A 120 0.86 -0.39 -10.09
N ARG A 121 2.08 -0.61 -10.58
CA ARG A 121 2.65 0.20 -11.68
C ARG A 121 1.87 0.05 -12.98
N GLU A 122 1.45 -1.16 -13.32
CA GLU A 122 0.62 -1.40 -14.50
C GLU A 122 -0.77 -0.76 -14.36
N ARG A 123 -1.43 -0.92 -13.19
CA ARG A 123 -2.71 -0.25 -12.92
C ARG A 123 -2.60 1.28 -13.00
N LEU A 124 -1.51 1.85 -12.48
CA LEU A 124 -1.22 3.28 -12.60
C LEU A 124 -1.16 3.70 -14.07
N LYS A 125 -0.39 2.99 -14.91
CA LYS A 125 -0.28 3.27 -16.34
C LYS A 125 -1.63 3.22 -17.06
N GLN A 126 -2.45 2.23 -16.75
CA GLN A 126 -3.80 2.08 -17.32
C GLN A 126 -4.70 3.26 -16.92
N LEU A 127 -4.73 3.61 -15.63
CA LEU A 127 -5.49 4.76 -15.14
C LEU A 127 -5.01 6.07 -15.76
N SER A 128 -3.70 6.29 -15.85
CA SER A 128 -3.12 7.47 -16.49
C SER A 128 -3.52 7.58 -17.97
N THR A 129 -3.60 6.46 -18.68
CA THR A 129 -4.05 6.44 -20.09
C THR A 129 -5.51 6.87 -20.19
N LYS A 130 -6.40 6.30 -19.38
CA LYS A 130 -7.83 6.66 -19.36
C LYS A 130 -8.06 8.14 -19.03
N VAL A 131 -7.32 8.67 -18.06
CA VAL A 131 -7.38 10.09 -17.69
C VAL A 131 -6.81 10.98 -18.81
N GLY A 132 -5.73 10.56 -19.45
CA GLY A 132 -5.08 11.31 -20.53
C GLY A 132 -5.88 11.34 -21.84
N GLU A 133 -6.57 10.25 -22.20
CA GLU A 133 -7.46 10.21 -23.36
C GLU A 133 -8.61 11.20 -23.25
N ARG A 134 -9.14 11.40 -22.04
CA ARG A 134 -10.19 12.39 -21.76
C ARG A 134 -9.68 13.83 -21.89
N ALA A 135 -8.42 14.10 -21.54
CA ALA A 135 -7.88 15.46 -21.52
C ALA A 135 -7.58 16.03 -22.91
N ARG A 136 -7.70 15.22 -23.96
CA ARG A 136 -7.49 15.57 -25.37
C ARG A 136 -8.81 15.88 -26.05
#